data_AF-A0A522XPQ3-F1
#
_entry.id   AF-A0A522XPQ3-F1
#
_cell.length_a   1.000
_cell.length_b   1.000
_cell.length_c   1.000
_cell.angle_alpha   90.00
_cell.angle_beta   90.00
_cell.angle_gamma   90.00
#
_symmetry.space_group_name_H-M   'P 1'
#
loop_
_entity.id
_entity.type
_entity.pdbx_description
1 polymer ?
#
loop_
_entity_poly.entity_id
_entity_poly.type
_entity_poly.pdbx_seq_one_letter_code
_entity_poly.pdbx_strand_id
1 'polypeptide(L)'
;MTTVFKARIAAAVLAAATTFNVYATDITGAGSSFVYPVLSKWSGAYSTATGNRVNYQSIGSGGGIAQIKAATVEFGASDKPLSADELRKFGLGQFPIVIGGIVPVVNVPGVAPGALKFDGTTLARIFLGEIKTWNDPAIVALNSGVNLPDMKITVVHRSDGSGTTFNFTNYLSKVNNTWKTKVGEGTAVEWPAGVGGKGNEGVAAYVRQIRGGIGYVE
;
A
#
# COMPACT_ATOMS: atom_id res chain seq x y z
N MET A 1 -31.36 -59.64 -24.82
CA MET A 1 -30.69 -58.69 -23.89
C MET A 1 -31.76 -57.79 -23.29
N THR A 2 -32.08 -58.03 -22.03
CA THR A 2 -33.21 -57.44 -21.31
C THR A 2 -33.04 -55.92 -21.12
N THR A 3 -34.16 -55.20 -21.09
CA THR A 3 -34.27 -53.74 -20.91
C THR A 3 -33.46 -53.21 -19.71
N VAL A 4 -33.26 -54.06 -18.70
CA VAL A 4 -32.44 -53.82 -17.51
C VAL A 4 -30.95 -53.64 -17.83
N PHE A 5 -30.41 -54.34 -18.83
CA PHE A 5 -29.00 -54.23 -19.22
C PHE A 5 -28.71 -52.90 -19.94
N LYS A 6 -29.65 -52.42 -20.76
CA LYS A 6 -29.57 -51.10 -21.42
C LYS A 6 -29.69 -49.95 -20.42
N ALA A 7 -30.56 -50.08 -19.41
CA ALA A 7 -30.70 -49.09 -18.35
C ALA A 7 -29.44 -48.96 -17.47
N ARG A 8 -28.75 -50.07 -17.18
CA ARG A 8 -27.50 -50.07 -16.40
C ARG A 8 -26.31 -49.44 -17.15
N ILE A 9 -26.22 -49.63 -18.47
CA ILE A 9 -25.21 -48.96 -19.29
C ILE A 9 -25.47 -47.46 -19.38
N ALA A 10 -26.74 -47.03 -19.54
CA ALA A 10 -27.10 -45.61 -19.57
C ALA A 10 -26.78 -44.89 -18.24
N ALA A 11 -27.00 -45.54 -17.10
CA ALA A 11 -26.65 -44.98 -15.79
C ALA A 11 -25.13 -44.86 -15.57
N ALA A 12 -24.33 -45.80 -16.08
CA ALA A 12 -22.86 -45.74 -16.00
C ALA A 12 -22.26 -44.62 -16.87
N VAL A 13 -22.85 -44.36 -18.05
CA VAL A 13 -22.42 -43.25 -18.93
C VAL A 13 -22.81 -41.89 -18.34
N LEU A 14 -23.95 -41.79 -17.66
CA LEU A 14 -24.36 -40.54 -16.99
C LEU A 14 -23.52 -40.22 -15.75
N ALA A 15 -23.06 -41.24 -15.01
CA ALA A 15 -22.16 -41.07 -13.87
C ALA A 15 -20.71 -40.75 -14.29
N ALA A 16 -20.28 -41.17 -15.48
CA ALA A 16 -18.97 -40.81 -16.03
C ALA A 16 -18.91 -39.38 -16.62
N ALA A 17 -20.06 -38.75 -16.85
CA ALA A 17 -20.17 -37.41 -17.43
C ALA A 17 -20.17 -36.27 -16.40
N THR A 18 -20.22 -36.57 -15.09
CA THR A 18 -20.06 -35.57 -14.03
C THR A 18 -18.58 -35.38 -13.69
N THR A 19 -17.75 -35.09 -14.69
CA THR A 19 -16.52 -34.35 -14.42
C THR A 19 -16.95 -32.94 -14.05
N PHE A 20 -17.01 -32.64 -12.76
CA PHE A 20 -17.00 -31.24 -12.33
C PHE A 20 -15.72 -30.64 -12.89
N ASN A 21 -15.84 -29.88 -13.97
CA ASN A 21 -14.80 -28.96 -14.37
C ASN A 21 -14.68 -28.00 -13.18
N VAL A 22 -13.70 -28.24 -12.32
CA VAL A 22 -13.24 -27.24 -11.36
C VAL A 22 -12.65 -26.14 -12.23
N TYR A 23 -13.48 -25.19 -12.62
CA TYR A 23 -12.97 -23.93 -13.12
C TYR A 23 -12.15 -23.34 -11.98
N ALA A 24 -10.84 -23.20 -12.19
CA ALA A 24 -9.97 -22.47 -11.31
C ALA A 24 -10.62 -21.09 -11.11
N THR A 25 -11.28 -20.91 -9.97
CA THR A 25 -11.96 -19.65 -9.66
C THR A 25 -10.84 -18.68 -9.32
N ASP A 26 -10.75 -17.57 -10.05
CA ASP A 26 -9.75 -16.55 -9.79
C ASP A 26 -9.89 -16.09 -8.33
N ILE A 27 -8.85 -16.29 -7.50
CA ILE A 27 -8.82 -15.76 -6.14
C ILE A 27 -8.68 -14.25 -6.26
N THR A 28 -9.65 -13.47 -5.81
CA THR A 28 -9.60 -12.02 -5.88
C THR A 28 -9.16 -11.42 -4.54
N GLY A 29 -8.32 -10.40 -4.64
CA GLY A 29 -7.92 -9.62 -3.49
C GLY A 29 -7.75 -8.15 -3.84
N ALA A 30 -7.83 -7.31 -2.82
CA ALA A 30 -7.65 -5.88 -3.01
C ALA A 30 -7.06 -5.22 -1.78
N GLY A 31 -6.35 -4.11 -1.98
CA GLY A 31 -5.96 -3.22 -0.91
C GLY A 31 -4.58 -2.60 -1.09
N SER A 32 -3.74 -2.80 -0.07
CA SER A 32 -2.43 -2.18 0.07
C SER A 32 -1.58 -2.16 -1.21
N SER A 33 -1.18 -0.95 -1.62
CA SER A 33 -0.18 -0.74 -2.66
C SER A 33 1.25 -0.99 -2.17
N PHE A 34 1.47 -1.14 -0.86
CA PHE A 34 2.77 -1.44 -0.27
C PHE A 34 3.22 -2.85 -0.66
N VAL A 35 2.33 -3.83 -0.56
CA VAL A 35 2.64 -5.23 -0.87
C VAL A 35 2.42 -5.59 -2.34
N TYR A 36 1.94 -4.66 -3.15
CA TYR A 36 1.61 -4.92 -4.56
C TYR A 36 2.77 -5.51 -5.37
N PRO A 37 4.03 -5.02 -5.26
CA PRO A 37 5.14 -5.59 -6.02
C PRO A 37 5.38 -7.08 -5.72
N VAL A 38 5.40 -7.46 -4.45
CA VAL A 38 5.64 -8.85 -4.03
C VAL A 38 4.45 -9.75 -4.32
N LEU A 39 3.22 -9.30 -4.05
CA LEU A 39 2.00 -10.05 -4.36
C LEU A 39 1.86 -10.30 -5.86
N SER A 40 2.21 -9.32 -6.72
CA SER A 40 2.18 -9.50 -8.17
C SER A 40 3.14 -10.59 -8.63
N LYS A 41 4.35 -10.64 -8.05
CA LYS A 41 5.33 -11.68 -8.35
C LYS A 41 4.88 -13.06 -7.86
N TRP A 42 4.36 -13.15 -6.65
CA TRP A 42 3.83 -14.40 -6.11
C TRP A 42 2.63 -14.91 -6.89
N SER A 43 1.70 -14.04 -7.29
CA SER A 43 0.53 -14.39 -8.10
C SER A 43 0.94 -14.99 -9.43
N GLY A 44 1.94 -14.40 -10.10
CA GLY A 44 2.49 -14.93 -11.36
C GLY A 44 3.15 -16.30 -11.16
N ALA A 45 4.03 -16.43 -10.17
CA ALA A 45 4.72 -17.69 -9.88
C ALA A 45 3.74 -18.81 -9.48
N TYR A 46 2.74 -18.49 -8.66
CA TYR A 46 1.71 -19.43 -8.24
C TYR A 46 0.85 -19.91 -9.40
N SER A 47 0.51 -19.01 -10.33
CA SER A 47 -0.21 -19.38 -11.55
C SER A 47 0.60 -20.28 -12.46
N THR A 48 1.89 -20.01 -12.65
CA THR A 48 2.79 -20.90 -13.41
C THR A 48 2.89 -22.29 -12.77
N ALA A 49 2.98 -22.36 -11.44
CA ALA A 49 3.18 -23.63 -10.74
C ALA A 49 1.92 -24.48 -10.61
N THR A 50 0.73 -23.85 -10.52
CA THR A 50 -0.50 -24.55 -10.13
C THR A 50 -1.67 -24.40 -11.10
N GLY A 51 -1.58 -23.46 -12.04
CA GLY A 51 -2.72 -23.05 -12.88
C GLY A 51 -3.73 -22.14 -12.18
N ASN A 52 -3.67 -22.01 -10.84
CA ASN A 52 -4.56 -21.12 -10.09
C ASN A 52 -4.17 -19.66 -10.25
N ARG A 53 -5.15 -18.78 -10.38
CA ARG A 53 -4.91 -17.35 -10.63
C ARG A 53 -5.27 -16.54 -9.40
N VAL A 54 -4.43 -15.56 -9.08
CA VAL A 54 -4.69 -14.56 -8.05
C VAL A 54 -4.80 -13.20 -8.74
N ASN A 55 -5.97 -12.58 -8.66
CA ASN A 55 -6.25 -11.26 -9.18
C ASN A 55 -6.21 -10.24 -8.04
N TYR A 56 -5.11 -9.48 -7.92
CA TYR A 56 -4.92 -8.51 -6.85
C TYR A 56 -5.01 -7.07 -7.34
N GLN A 57 -5.86 -6.26 -6.71
CA GLN A 57 -6.12 -4.86 -7.05
C GLN A 57 -5.44 -3.90 -6.06
N SER A 58 -4.47 -3.11 -6.55
CA SER A 58 -3.80 -2.06 -5.77
C SER A 58 -4.70 -0.83 -5.64
N ILE A 59 -5.45 -0.74 -4.53
CA ILE A 59 -6.46 0.32 -4.32
C ILE A 59 -6.30 1.07 -2.99
N GLY A 60 -5.22 0.79 -2.26
CA GLY A 60 -4.96 1.32 -0.93
C GLY A 60 -5.61 0.49 0.18
N SER A 61 -4.98 0.49 1.35
CA SER A 61 -5.37 -0.33 2.51
C SER A 61 -6.78 -0.01 3.02
N GLY A 62 -7.22 1.25 2.91
CA GLY A 62 -8.59 1.64 3.22
C GLY A 62 -9.62 0.99 2.27
N GLY A 63 -9.30 0.92 0.98
CA GLY A 63 -10.13 0.23 -0.01
C GLY A 63 -10.19 -1.28 0.24
N GLY A 64 -9.05 -1.90 0.55
CA GLY A 64 -8.98 -3.31 0.90
C GLY A 64 -9.82 -3.67 2.12
N ILE A 65 -9.74 -2.88 3.20
CA ILE A 65 -10.57 -3.03 4.40
C ILE A 65 -12.06 -2.91 4.05
N ALA A 66 -12.44 -1.94 3.22
CA ALA A 66 -13.84 -1.74 2.84
C ALA A 66 -14.38 -2.92 2.02
N GLN A 67 -13.62 -3.40 1.04
CA GLN A 67 -14.04 -4.49 0.16
C GLN A 67 -14.14 -5.84 0.88
N ILE A 68 -13.19 -6.16 1.78
CA ILE A 68 -13.28 -7.42 2.54
C ILE A 68 -14.44 -7.40 3.55
N LYS A 69 -14.72 -6.25 4.18
CA LYS A 69 -15.89 -6.08 5.06
C LYS A 69 -17.23 -6.19 4.30
N ALA A 70 -17.23 -5.83 3.02
CA ALA A 70 -18.37 -5.95 2.13
C ALA A 70 -18.45 -7.31 1.41
N ALA A 71 -17.51 -8.22 1.66
CA ALA A 71 -17.40 -9.54 1.02
C ALA A 71 -17.38 -9.47 -0.52
N THR A 72 -16.80 -8.42 -1.10
CA THR A 72 -16.67 -8.26 -2.57
C THR A 72 -15.38 -8.85 -3.12
N VAL A 73 -14.47 -9.30 -2.25
CA VAL A 73 -13.20 -9.97 -2.57
C VAL A 73 -12.94 -11.09 -1.56
N GLU A 74 -12.16 -12.11 -1.93
CA GLU A 74 -11.82 -13.21 -1.03
C GLU A 74 -10.80 -12.81 0.05
N PHE A 75 -9.93 -11.83 -0.22
CA PHE A 75 -9.04 -11.26 0.80
C PHE A 75 -8.80 -9.76 0.66
N GLY A 76 -8.69 -9.08 1.81
CA GLY A 76 -8.26 -7.68 1.90
C GLY A 76 -6.82 -7.58 2.40
N ALA A 77 -6.02 -6.71 1.80
CA ALA A 77 -4.66 -6.41 2.25
C ALA A 77 -4.58 -5.02 2.87
N SER A 78 -3.99 -4.91 4.07
CA SER A 78 -3.83 -3.65 4.79
C SER A 78 -2.54 -3.60 5.61
N ASP A 79 -1.90 -2.43 5.61
CA ASP A 79 -0.74 -2.11 6.46
C ASP A 79 -1.14 -1.40 7.76
N LYS A 80 -2.44 -1.11 7.93
CA LYS A 80 -3.05 -0.73 9.21
C LYS A 80 -3.77 -1.97 9.76
N PRO A 81 -3.29 -2.56 10.87
CA PRO A 81 -3.99 -3.68 11.50
C PRO A 81 -5.36 -3.23 12.02
N LEU A 82 -6.36 -4.07 11.87
CA LEU A 82 -7.67 -3.87 12.50
C LEU A 82 -7.61 -4.23 13.98
N SER A 83 -8.45 -3.59 14.79
CA SER A 83 -8.60 -3.98 16.19
C SER A 83 -9.29 -5.33 16.33
N ALA A 84 -9.10 -6.00 17.47
CA ALA A 84 -9.78 -7.28 17.75
C ALA A 84 -11.33 -7.14 17.70
N ASP A 85 -11.87 -5.99 18.12
CA ASP A 85 -13.30 -5.71 18.03
C ASP A 85 -13.78 -5.58 16.59
N GLU A 86 -13.01 -4.90 15.73
CA GLU A 86 -13.34 -4.83 14.30
C GLU A 86 -13.28 -6.20 13.65
N LEU A 87 -12.25 -7.00 13.93
CA LEU A 87 -12.12 -8.36 13.39
C LEU A 87 -13.31 -9.25 13.80
N ARG A 88 -13.69 -9.23 15.09
CA ARG A 88 -14.86 -9.96 15.59
C ARG A 88 -16.16 -9.49 14.94
N LYS A 89 -16.36 -8.18 14.86
CA LYS A 89 -17.59 -7.59 14.29
C LYS A 89 -17.85 -8.03 12.85
N PHE A 90 -16.79 -8.17 12.05
CA PHE A 90 -16.89 -8.54 10.64
C PHE A 90 -16.54 -10.01 10.35
N GLY A 91 -16.26 -10.83 11.37
CA GLY A 91 -15.91 -12.24 11.20
C GLY A 91 -14.60 -12.47 10.42
N LEU A 92 -13.60 -11.60 10.60
CA LEU A 92 -12.36 -11.61 9.85
C LEU A 92 -11.19 -12.24 10.63
N GLY A 93 -10.34 -12.99 9.92
CA GLY A 93 -9.00 -13.36 10.37
C GLY A 93 -7.94 -12.38 9.83
N GLN A 94 -6.85 -12.18 10.56
CA GLN A 94 -5.73 -11.33 10.15
C GLN A 94 -4.39 -12.01 10.44
N PHE A 95 -3.49 -12.02 9.46
CA PHE A 95 -2.14 -12.57 9.59
C PHE A 95 -1.13 -11.72 8.78
N PRO A 96 0.13 -11.59 9.24
CA PRO A 96 1.16 -10.87 8.50
C PRO A 96 1.67 -11.70 7.31
N ILE A 97 2.09 -11.04 6.23
CA ILE A 97 2.65 -11.71 5.04
C ILE A 97 4.12 -11.33 4.77
N VAL A 98 4.52 -10.09 5.02
CA VAL A 98 5.89 -9.58 4.83
C VAL A 98 6.20 -8.43 5.80
N ILE A 99 7.47 -8.07 5.91
CA ILE A 99 7.94 -6.82 6.52
C ILE A 99 8.64 -6.01 5.41
N GLY A 100 8.40 -4.70 5.37
CA GLY A 100 9.11 -3.78 4.48
C GLY A 100 9.41 -2.45 5.16
N GLY A 101 9.99 -1.51 4.41
CA GLY A 101 10.32 -0.17 4.88
C GLY A 101 9.41 0.90 4.28
N ILE A 102 9.35 2.08 4.89
CA ILE A 102 8.80 3.29 4.25
C ILE A 102 9.92 4.32 4.27
N VAL A 103 10.27 4.84 3.11
CA VAL A 103 11.40 5.77 2.95
C VAL A 103 10.92 7.13 2.44
N PRO A 104 11.50 8.23 2.94
CA PRO A 104 11.36 9.51 2.27
C PRO A 104 12.09 9.45 0.91
N VAL A 105 11.40 9.86 -0.15
CA VAL A 105 11.96 10.00 -1.50
C VAL A 105 11.93 11.45 -1.91
N VAL A 106 12.97 11.90 -2.59
CA VAL A 106 13.17 13.32 -2.91
C VAL A 106 13.57 13.52 -4.37
N ASN A 107 13.33 14.72 -4.89
CA ASN A 107 13.80 15.17 -6.19
C ASN A 107 14.50 16.53 -6.06
N VAL A 108 15.75 16.50 -5.59
CA VAL A 108 16.59 17.68 -5.37
C VAL A 108 17.72 17.67 -6.38
N PRO A 109 17.78 18.63 -7.33
CA PRO A 109 18.85 18.65 -8.32
C PRO A 109 20.24 18.72 -7.68
N GLY A 110 21.17 17.93 -8.20
CA GLY A 110 22.55 17.86 -7.69
C GLY A 110 22.74 16.97 -6.45
N VAL A 111 21.67 16.36 -5.94
CA VAL A 111 21.72 15.46 -4.78
C VAL A 111 21.55 14.02 -5.24
N ALA A 112 22.52 13.16 -4.92
CA ALA A 112 22.47 11.73 -5.25
C ALA A 112 21.52 10.94 -4.33
N PRO A 113 20.96 9.80 -4.79
CA PRO A 113 20.22 8.89 -3.92
C PRO A 113 21.00 8.51 -2.67
N GLY A 114 20.36 8.57 -1.50
CA GLY A 114 20.99 8.25 -0.21
C GLY A 114 21.91 9.32 0.36
N ALA A 115 22.11 10.45 -0.32
CA ALA A 115 22.97 11.54 0.18
C ALA A 115 22.31 12.38 1.28
N LEU A 116 20.97 12.54 1.23
CA LEU A 116 20.24 13.30 2.25
C LEU A 116 19.92 12.47 3.48
N LYS A 117 20.05 13.13 4.62
CA LYS A 117 19.73 12.66 5.95
C LYS A 117 18.62 13.52 6.54
N PHE A 118 17.67 12.87 7.19
CA PHE A 118 16.61 13.53 7.94
C PHE A 118 16.49 12.87 9.30
N ASP A 119 16.17 13.66 10.31
CA ASP A 119 15.60 13.17 11.55
C ASP A 119 14.06 13.26 11.51
N GLY A 120 13.40 12.68 12.49
CA GLY A 120 11.93 12.66 12.57
C GLY A 120 11.32 14.05 12.73
N THR A 121 11.96 14.92 13.50
CA THR A 121 11.45 16.28 13.76
C THR A 121 11.51 17.15 12.50
N THR A 122 12.60 17.12 11.75
CA THR A 122 12.78 17.84 10.48
C THR A 122 11.80 17.33 9.44
N LEU A 123 11.63 16.01 9.32
CA LEU A 123 10.66 15.43 8.40
C LEU A 123 9.22 15.87 8.75
N ALA A 124 8.83 15.82 10.03
CA ALA A 124 7.52 16.30 10.47
C ALA A 124 7.30 17.80 10.12
N ARG A 125 8.32 18.65 10.34
CA ARG A 125 8.26 20.08 10.03
C ARG A 125 8.14 20.37 8.54
N ILE A 126 8.76 19.55 7.68
CA ILE A 126 8.57 19.62 6.22
C ILE A 126 7.11 19.31 5.87
N PHE A 127 6.54 18.22 6.38
CA PHE A 127 5.17 17.83 6.07
C PHE A 127 4.10 18.71 6.76
N LEU A 128 4.45 19.45 7.82
CA LEU A 128 3.64 20.53 8.39
C LEU A 128 3.67 21.81 7.53
N GLY A 129 4.57 21.90 6.55
CA GLY A 129 4.78 23.11 5.74
C GLY A 129 5.54 24.22 6.46
N GLU A 130 6.19 23.91 7.59
CA GLU A 130 7.00 24.87 8.36
C GLU A 130 8.38 25.06 7.73
N ILE A 131 8.99 23.97 7.23
CA ILE A 131 10.20 24.01 6.42
C ILE A 131 9.80 24.03 4.95
N LYS A 132 10.14 25.12 4.25
CA LYS A 132 9.61 25.41 2.91
C LYS A 132 10.66 25.38 1.80
N THR A 133 11.96 25.37 2.13
CA THR A 133 13.06 25.35 1.16
C THR A 133 14.11 24.30 1.52
N TRP A 134 14.80 23.77 0.52
CA TRP A 134 15.80 22.71 0.67
C TRP A 134 17.08 23.16 1.40
N ASN A 135 17.42 24.44 1.34
CA ASN A 135 18.53 25.04 2.07
C ASN A 135 18.15 25.51 3.49
N ASP A 136 16.99 25.11 4.01
CA ASP A 136 16.58 25.46 5.38
C ASP A 136 17.66 25.04 6.40
N PRO A 137 18.00 25.89 7.39
CA PRO A 137 19.05 25.60 8.36
C PRO A 137 18.90 24.25 9.07
N ALA A 138 17.67 23.78 9.31
CA ALA A 138 17.44 22.47 9.94
C ALA A 138 17.84 21.31 9.02
N ILE A 139 17.62 21.45 7.70
CA ILE A 139 18.06 20.44 6.72
C ILE A 139 19.59 20.53 6.55
N VAL A 140 20.15 21.74 6.43
CA VAL A 140 21.60 21.96 6.26
C VAL A 140 22.39 21.38 7.43
N ALA A 141 21.91 21.56 8.67
CA ALA A 141 22.57 21.06 9.87
C ALA A 141 22.75 19.53 9.85
N LEU A 142 21.79 18.79 9.29
CA LEU A 142 21.83 17.32 9.18
C LEU A 142 22.68 16.82 7.99
N ASN A 143 23.00 17.71 7.05
CA ASN A 143 23.55 17.38 5.73
C ASN A 143 24.84 18.12 5.44
N SER A 144 25.75 18.17 6.43
CA SER A 144 27.08 18.76 6.26
C SER A 144 27.80 18.13 5.05
N GLY A 145 28.24 18.97 4.11
CA GLY A 145 28.92 18.54 2.88
C GLY A 145 28.00 18.30 1.68
N VAL A 146 26.68 18.45 1.84
CA VAL A 146 25.73 18.42 0.71
C VAL A 146 25.37 19.84 0.30
N ASN A 147 25.57 20.17 -0.99
CA ASN A 147 25.18 21.46 -1.53
C ASN A 147 23.66 21.51 -1.76
N LEU A 148 22.94 22.11 -0.82
CA LEU A 148 21.48 22.22 -0.86
C LEU A 148 21.05 23.50 -1.59
N PRO A 149 20.18 23.39 -2.62
CA PRO A 149 19.73 24.56 -3.38
C PRO A 149 18.72 25.40 -2.59
N ASP A 150 18.72 26.71 -2.85
CA ASP A 150 17.59 27.59 -2.48
C ASP A 150 16.39 27.28 -3.38
N MET A 151 15.69 26.20 -3.04
CA MET A 151 14.61 25.64 -3.83
C MET A 151 13.44 25.32 -2.93
N LYS A 152 12.24 25.73 -3.34
CA LYS A 152 10.99 25.41 -2.65
C LYS A 152 10.79 23.89 -2.57
N ILE A 153 10.36 23.43 -1.40
CA ILE A 153 9.92 22.05 -1.17
C ILE A 153 8.46 21.91 -1.61
N THR A 154 8.17 20.85 -2.36
CA THR A 154 6.80 20.44 -2.65
C THR A 154 6.53 19.09 -2.00
N VAL A 155 5.67 19.08 -0.99
CA VAL A 155 5.23 17.85 -0.33
C VAL A 155 4.29 17.09 -1.27
N VAL A 156 4.51 15.79 -1.38
CA VAL A 156 3.66 14.83 -2.08
C VAL A 156 3.21 13.80 -1.05
N HIS A 157 1.90 13.72 -0.83
CA HIS A 157 1.29 12.77 0.09
C HIS A 157 0.32 11.86 -0.68
N ARG A 158 -0.20 10.83 0.00
CA ARG A 158 -1.26 9.98 -0.56
C ARG A 158 -2.60 10.71 -0.60
N SER A 159 -3.34 10.56 -1.69
CA SER A 159 -4.72 11.06 -1.83
C SER A 159 -5.78 10.03 -1.43
N ASP A 160 -5.42 8.75 -1.37
CA ASP A 160 -6.29 7.62 -1.07
C ASP A 160 -6.06 7.05 0.33
N GLY A 161 -7.04 6.29 0.84
CA GLY A 161 -6.95 5.62 2.15
C GLY A 161 -5.80 4.61 2.19
N SER A 162 -4.74 4.92 2.91
CA SER A 162 -3.42 4.30 2.74
C SER A 162 -2.82 3.79 4.06
N GLY A 163 -2.38 2.54 4.08
CA GLY A 163 -1.64 1.99 5.21
C GLY A 163 -0.20 2.53 5.30
N THR A 164 0.42 2.86 4.18
CA THR A 164 1.68 3.62 4.13
C THR A 164 1.53 4.97 4.85
N THR A 165 0.40 5.66 4.63
CA THR A 165 0.06 6.91 5.32
C THR A 165 -0.13 6.69 6.81
N PHE A 166 -0.85 5.64 7.20
CA PHE A 166 -1.00 5.29 8.62
C PHE A 166 0.36 5.13 9.30
N ASN A 167 1.26 4.32 8.73
CA ASN A 167 2.57 4.08 9.33
C ASN A 167 3.46 5.33 9.33
N PHE A 168 3.46 6.10 8.24
CA PHE A 168 4.22 7.36 8.16
C PHE A 168 3.74 8.39 9.18
N THR A 169 2.42 8.61 9.29
CA THR A 169 1.84 9.57 10.23
C THR A 169 1.90 9.08 11.68
N ASN A 170 1.87 7.77 11.93
CA ASN A 170 2.14 7.19 13.24
C ASN A 170 3.59 7.44 13.68
N TYR A 171 4.56 7.28 12.77
CA TYR A 171 5.95 7.64 13.04
C TYR A 171 6.08 9.13 13.36
N LEU A 172 5.53 10.02 12.52
CA LEU A 172 5.59 11.47 12.74
C LEU A 172 4.93 11.90 14.07
N SER A 173 3.81 11.27 14.43
CA SER A 173 3.13 11.51 15.72
C SER A 173 3.96 11.10 16.93
N LYS A 174 4.86 10.12 16.80
CA LYS A 174 5.75 9.69 17.90
C LYS A 174 6.96 10.61 18.07
N VAL A 175 7.47 11.18 16.98
CA VAL A 175 8.71 11.98 16.97
C VAL A 175 8.48 13.49 16.98
N ASN A 176 7.24 13.95 16.81
CA ASN A 176 6.90 15.37 16.81
C ASN A 176 5.53 15.63 17.46
N ASN A 177 5.53 16.35 18.58
CA ASN A 177 4.29 16.64 19.32
C ASN A 177 3.35 17.59 18.56
N THR A 178 3.89 18.57 17.82
CA THR A 178 3.08 19.47 16.98
C THR A 178 2.33 18.69 15.91
N TRP A 179 2.98 17.74 15.25
CA TRP A 179 2.34 16.82 14.31
C TRP A 179 1.24 16.03 14.99
N LYS A 180 1.54 15.38 16.12
CA LYS A 180 0.60 14.56 16.88
C LYS A 180 -0.67 15.32 17.24
N THR A 181 -0.55 16.56 17.69
CA THR A 181 -1.69 17.37 18.12
C THR A 181 -2.46 17.98 16.95
N LYS A 182 -1.78 18.42 15.87
CA LYS A 182 -2.45 19.10 14.75
C LYS A 182 -2.99 18.17 13.68
N VAL A 183 -2.29 17.07 13.40
CA VAL A 183 -2.60 16.16 12.28
C VAL A 183 -2.95 14.76 12.78
N GLY A 184 -2.17 14.23 13.73
CA GLY A 184 -2.35 12.88 14.26
C GLY A 184 -1.96 11.78 13.26
N GLU A 185 -2.63 10.63 13.36
CA GLU A 185 -2.35 9.44 12.56
C GLU A 185 -3.62 8.76 12.04
N GLY A 186 -3.51 8.14 10.87
CA GLY A 186 -4.64 7.47 10.24
C GLY A 186 -4.34 7.04 8.82
N THR A 187 -5.24 6.25 8.22
CA THR A 187 -5.16 5.92 6.78
C THR A 187 -5.49 7.11 5.90
N ALA A 188 -6.16 8.12 6.47
CA ALA A 188 -6.39 9.44 5.89
C ALA A 188 -6.25 10.47 7.02
N VAL A 189 -5.65 11.62 6.71
CA VAL A 189 -5.46 12.75 7.62
C VAL A 189 -5.65 14.04 6.84
N GLU A 190 -5.94 15.13 7.54
CA GLU A 190 -5.98 16.47 6.96
C GLU A 190 -4.55 17.00 6.76
N TRP A 191 -4.05 16.90 5.53
CA TRP A 191 -2.67 17.31 5.22
C TRP A 191 -2.53 18.84 5.25
N PRO A 192 -1.56 19.39 6.00
CA PRO A 192 -1.36 20.84 6.06
C PRO A 192 -0.93 21.48 4.74
N ALA A 193 -0.25 20.72 3.90
CA ALA A 193 0.26 21.17 2.61
C ALA A 193 0.56 19.98 1.69
N GLY A 194 0.73 20.29 0.40
CA GLY A 194 1.23 19.37 -0.60
C GLY A 194 0.19 19.01 -1.66
N VAL A 195 0.54 18.02 -2.47
CA VAL A 195 -0.31 17.46 -3.52
C VAL A 195 -0.53 15.96 -3.28
N GLY A 196 -1.74 15.50 -3.57
CA GLY A 196 -2.14 14.11 -3.38
C GLY A 196 -1.87 13.23 -4.60
N GLY A 197 -0.98 12.25 -4.47
CA GLY A 197 -0.78 11.16 -5.43
C GLY A 197 -1.58 9.93 -5.04
N LYS A 198 -2.22 9.27 -6.02
CA LYS A 198 -2.98 8.02 -5.77
C LYS A 198 -2.04 6.82 -5.76
N GLY A 199 -2.08 6.00 -4.72
CA GLY A 199 -1.19 4.84 -4.59
C GLY A 199 0.26 5.22 -4.31
N ASN A 200 1.12 4.22 -4.11
CA ASN A 200 2.57 4.46 -4.02
C ASN A 200 3.13 4.93 -5.36
N GLU A 201 2.57 4.39 -6.44
CA GLU A 201 2.90 4.67 -7.82
C GLU A 201 2.67 6.14 -8.16
N GLY A 202 1.52 6.71 -7.73
CA GLY A 202 1.22 8.12 -7.95
C GLY A 202 2.12 9.06 -7.15
N VAL A 203 2.43 8.72 -5.89
CA VAL A 203 3.39 9.50 -5.08
C VAL A 203 4.79 9.47 -5.71
N ALA A 204 5.28 8.29 -6.09
CA ALA A 204 6.57 8.14 -6.75
C ALA A 204 6.65 8.91 -8.07
N ALA A 205 5.59 8.85 -8.88
CA ALA A 205 5.50 9.58 -10.15
C ALA A 205 5.56 11.09 -9.93
N TYR A 206 4.78 11.62 -8.97
CA TYR A 206 4.78 13.05 -8.65
C TYR A 206 6.11 13.52 -8.10
N VAL A 207 6.75 12.80 -7.17
CA VAL A 207 8.09 13.16 -6.68
C VAL A 207 9.09 13.21 -7.83
N ARG A 208 9.06 12.22 -8.73
CA ARG A 208 9.95 12.19 -9.89
C ARG A 208 9.73 13.37 -10.85
N GLN A 209 8.49 13.81 -11.03
CA GLN A 209 8.14 14.90 -11.96
C GLN A 209 8.35 16.29 -11.36
N ILE A 210 8.07 16.45 -10.07
CA ILE A 210 8.10 17.74 -9.39
C ILE A 210 9.52 17.99 -8.87
N ARG A 211 10.23 18.94 -9.50
CA ARG A 211 11.49 19.45 -8.96
C ARG A 211 11.26 20.05 -7.57
N GLY A 212 12.09 19.65 -6.61
CA GLY A 212 11.94 19.98 -5.21
C GLY A 212 10.90 19.12 -4.46
N GLY A 213 10.37 18.08 -5.10
CA GLY A 213 9.40 17.16 -4.53
C GLY A 213 9.98 16.32 -3.39
N ILE A 214 9.17 16.06 -2.36
CA ILE A 214 9.41 15.06 -1.31
C ILE A 214 8.13 14.25 -1.07
N GLY A 215 8.25 12.93 -0.96
CA GLY A 215 7.15 12.05 -0.61
C GLY A 215 7.62 10.86 0.21
N TYR A 216 6.72 9.91 0.46
CA TYR A 216 7.00 8.67 1.19
C TYR A 216 6.43 7.49 0.42
N VAL A 217 7.24 6.44 0.24
CA VAL A 217 6.88 5.23 -0.49
C VAL A 217 7.49 4.00 0.20
N GLU A 218 6.98 2.81 -0.14
CA GLU A 218 7.66 1.54 0.16
C GLU A 218 8.99 1.42 -0.58
#